data_AF-A0A918S3T3-F1
#
_entry.id   AF-A0A918S3T3-F1
#
_cell.length_a   1.000
_cell.length_b   1.000
_cell.length_c   1.000
_cell.angle_alpha   90.00
_cell.angle_beta   90.00
_cell.angle_gamma   90.00
#
_symmetry.space_group_name_H-M   'P 1'
#
loop_
_entity.id
_entity.type
_entity.pdbx_description
1 polymer ?
#
loop_
_entity_poly.entity_id
_entity_poly.type
_entity_poly.pdbx_seq_one_letter_code
_entity_poly.pdbx_strand_id
1 'polypeptide(L)' 'MNQKCRLYVNGDQYIFNSIEVAKARAMEYMVLKAELRIEYLFESEEHDFWAWEYENCVWAPS' A
#
# COMPACT_ATOMS: atom_id res chain seq x y z
N MET A 1 3.79 17.66 3.13
CA MET A 1 3.15 17.04 4.31
C MET A 1 3.59 15.58 4.35
N ASN A 2 4.19 15.10 5.44
CA ASN A 2 4.57 13.69 5.57
C ASN A 2 3.31 12.87 5.84
N GLN A 3 2.83 12.21 4.80
CA GLN A 3 1.63 11.41 4.81
C GLN A 3 1.96 10.01 5.32
N LYS A 4 1.64 9.76 6.59
CA LYS A 4 1.80 8.43 7.17
C LYS A 4 0.87 7.43 6.49
N CYS A 5 1.35 6.23 6.26
CA CYS A 5 0.59 5.14 5.67
C CYS A 5 0.96 3.81 6.31
N ARG A 6 0.08 2.82 6.15
CA ARG A 6 0.26 1.44 6.59
C ARG A 6 0.25 0.53 5.37
N LEU A 7 1.30 -0.26 5.19
CA LEU A 7 1.37 -1.34 4.22
C LEU A 7 0.94 -2.64 4.89
N TYR A 8 0.04 -3.38 4.26
CA TYR A 8 -0.34 -4.74 4.57
C TYR A 8 0.33 -5.69 3.59
N VAL A 9 0.96 -6.74 4.10
CA VAL A 9 1.59 -7.81 3.31
C VAL A 9 1.12 -9.16 3.86
N ASN A 10 0.24 -9.88 3.16
CA ASN A 10 -0.31 -11.16 3.63
C ASN A 10 -0.86 -11.13 5.09
N GLY A 11 -1.38 -9.97 5.52
CA GLY A 11 -1.89 -9.76 6.89
C GLY A 11 -0.90 -9.12 7.87
N ASP A 12 0.40 -9.11 7.57
CA ASP A 12 1.39 -8.35 8.35
C ASP A 12 1.29 -6.86 8.07
N GLN A 13 1.57 -6.02 9.08
CA GLN A 13 1.41 -4.57 9.00
C GLN A 13 2.73 -3.83 9.21
N TYR A 14 2.99 -2.85 8.36
CA TYR A 14 4.18 -1.99 8.42
C TYR A 14 3.81 -0.53 8.27
N ILE A 15 4.34 0.35 9.14
CA ILE A 15 4.01 1.78 9.12
C ILE A 15 5.16 2.57 8.48
N PHE A 16 4.81 3.47 7.57
CA PHE A 16 5.74 4.35 6.87
C PHE A 16 5.30 5.81 6.96
N ASN A 17 6.27 6.73 6.83
CA ASN A 17 6.03 8.17 6.87
C ASN A 17 5.72 8.79 5.50
N SER A 18 5.73 7.99 4.42
CA SER A 18 5.42 8.40 3.05
C SER A 18 4.95 7.20 2.24
N ILE A 19 4.04 7.43 1.29
CA ILE A 19 3.53 6.37 0.40
C ILE A 19 4.59 5.86 -0.56
N GLU A 20 5.51 6.73 -0.99
CA GLU A 20 6.63 6.35 -1.86
C GLU A 20 7.49 5.27 -1.19
N VAL A 21 7.73 5.42 0.12
CA VAL A 21 8.46 4.42 0.90
C VAL A 21 7.66 3.11 1.04
N ALA A 22 6.36 3.20 1.30
CA ALA A 22 5.50 2.01 1.38
C ALA A 22 5.44 1.27 0.03
N LYS A 23 5.32 1.98 -1.10
CA LYS A 23 5.33 1.41 -2.45
C LYS A 23 6.68 0.77 -2.78
N ALA A 24 7.78 1.46 -2.50
CA ALA A 24 9.12 0.90 -2.70
C ALA A 24 9.31 -0.40 -1.91
N ARG A 25 8.84 -0.43 -0.65
CA ARG A 25 8.86 -1.64 0.18
C ARG A 25 7.96 -2.74 -0.37
N ALA A 26 6.76 -2.40 -0.85
CA ALA A 26 5.81 -3.34 -1.42
C ALA A 26 6.37 -4.07 -2.66
N MET A 27 7.20 -3.39 -3.47
CA MET A 27 7.85 -3.99 -4.65
C MET A 27 8.71 -5.23 -4.29
N GLU A 28 9.33 -5.25 -3.12
CA GLU A 28 10.12 -6.41 -2.66
C GLU A 28 9.24 -7.66 -2.45
N TYR A 29 7.96 -7.46 -2.11
CA TYR A 29 6.99 -8.54 -1.89
C TYR A 29 6.18 -8.87 -3.15
N MET A 30 6.22 -8.04 -4.20
CA MET A 30 5.53 -8.31 -5.47
C MET A 30 6.03 -9.60 -6.12
N VAL A 31 7.33 -9.90 -6.01
CA VAL A 31 7.93 -11.15 -6.53
C VAL A 31 7.31 -12.38 -5.87
N LEU A 32 6.86 -12.25 -4.62
CA LEU A 32 6.23 -13.34 -3.86
C LEU A 32 4.73 -13.46 -4.13
N LYS A 33 4.17 -12.61 -5.01
CA LYS A 33 2.71 -12.48 -5.24
C LYS A 33 1.90 -12.37 -3.93
N ALA A 34 2.47 -11.67 -2.94
CA ALA A 34 1.78 -11.43 -1.67
C ALA A 34 0.54 -10.54 -1.88
N GLU A 35 -0.47 -10.71 -1.05
CA GLU A 35 -1.56 -9.74 -0.98
C GLU A 35 -1.02 -8.42 -0.42
N LEU A 36 -1.14 -7.34 -1.20
CA LEU A 36 -0.61 -6.02 -0.87
C LEU A 36 -1.73 -5.00 -0.81
N ARG A 37 -1.81 -4.30 0.32
CA ARG A 37 -2.72 -3.17 0.52
C ARG A 37 -2.00 -2.01 1.22
N ILE A 38 -2.27 -0.78 0.83
CA ILE A 38 -1.77 0.43 1.47
C ILE A 38 -2.97 1.22 1.98
N GLU A 39 -2.91 1.63 3.24
CA GLU A 39 -3.89 2.49 3.90
C GLU A 39 -3.25 3.84 4.23
N TYR A 40 -3.91 4.93 3.88
CA TYR A 40 -3.52 6.26 4.34
C TYR A 40 -3.99 6.46 5.78
N LEU A 41 -3.10 6.92 6.67
CA LEU A 41 -3.41 7.10 8.10
C LEU A 41 -3.96 8.50 8.43
N PHE A 42 -4.47 9.20 7.42
CA PHE A 42 -5.20 10.46 7.54
C PHE A 42 -6.37 10.40 6.56
N GLU A 43 -7.52 10.93 6.96
CA GLU A 43 -8.74 10.90 6.16
C GLU A 43 -8.55 11.77 4.90
N SER A 44 -8.81 11.18 3.73
CA SER A 44 -9.11 11.94 2.52
C SER A 44 -10.33 11.31 1.87
N GLU A 45 -11.28 12.13 1.42
CA GLU A 45 -12.64 11.69 1.05
C GLU A 45 -12.72 10.71 -0.14
N GLU A 46 -11.59 10.36 -0.78
CA GLU A 46 -11.52 9.39 -1.86
C GLU A 46 -10.52 8.26 -1.52
N HIS A 47 -11.09 7.11 -1.14
CA HIS A 47 -10.44 5.82 -0.90
C HIS A 47 -9.21 5.83 0.02
N ASP A 48 -9.46 5.59 1.31
CA ASP A 48 -8.42 5.42 2.33
C ASP A 48 -7.52 4.20 2.08
N PHE A 49 -7.92 3.28 1.20
CA PHE A 49 -7.20 2.03 0.88
C PHE A 49 -6.88 1.89 -0.61
N TRP A 50 -5.70 1.35 -0.89
CA TRP A 50 -5.23 0.97 -2.21
C TRP A 50 -4.74 -0.48 -2.20
N ALA A 51 -5.12 -1.27 -3.19
CA ALA A 51 -4.64 -2.64 -3.37
C ALA A 51 -3.80 -2.77 -4.64
N TRP A 52 -2.83 -3.68 -4.65
CA TRP A 52 -2.07 -3.98 -5.86
C TRP A 52 -2.81 -4.99 -6.72
N GLU A 53 -3.22 -4.59 -7.92
CA GLU A 53 -3.82 -5.48 -8.92
C GLU A 53 -2.72 -6.14 -9.75
N TYR A 54 -2.54 -7.44 -9.57
CA TYR A 54 -1.53 -8.20 -10.28
C TYR A 54 -1.82 -8.38 -11.78
N GLU A 55 -3.09 -8.41 -12.16
CA GLU A 55 -3.48 -8.61 -13.57
C GLU A 55 -3.10 -7.40 -14.42
N ASN A 56 -3.34 -6.20 -13.89
CA ASN A 56 -3.10 -4.93 -14.58
C ASN A 56 -1.76 -4.29 -14.20
N CYS A 57 -1.07 -4.81 -13.18
CA CYS A 57 0.15 -4.23 -12.60
C CYS A 57 -0.03 -2.77 -12.16
N VAL A 58 -1.15 -2.49 -11.47
CA VAL A 58 -1.49 -1.15 -10.99
C VAL A 58 -1.86 -1.15 -9.51
N TRP A 59 -1.63 -0.03 -8.83
CA TRP A 59 -2.32 0.26 -7.57
C TRP A 59 -3.72 0.76 -7.91
N ALA A 60 -4.75 0.12 -7.38
CA ALA A 60 -6.15 0.53 -7.55
C ALA A 60 -6.78 0.86 -6.19
N PRO A 61 -7.70 1.84 -6.12
CA PRO A 61 -8.48 2.09 -4.92
C PRO A 61 -9.30 0.86 -4.52
N SER A 62 -9.38 0.57 -3.23
CA SER A 62 -10.14 -0.56 -2.66
C SER A 62 -11.26 -0.11 -1.74
#